data_AF-A0A2S2QDF4-F1
#
_entry.id   AF-A0A2S2QDF4-F1
#
_cell.length_a   1.000
_cell.length_b   1.000
_cell.length_c   1.000
_cell.angle_alpha   90.00
_cell.angle_beta   90.00
_cell.angle_gamma   90.00
#
_symmetry.space_group_name_H-M   'P 1'
#
loop_
_entity.id
_entity.type
_entity.pdbx_description
1 polymer ?
#
loop_
_entity_poly.entity_id
_entity_poly.type
_entity_poly.pdbx_seq_one_letter_code
_entity_poly.pdbx_strand_id
1 'polypeptide(L)'
;MILESRLVKNSPDSIKENILLSLSDILKLMGSNFVTPARFKILAILRTAISLKNSSFVYLGLKAWDSFIHCVDMEALGPMLSTIFVSLMPLIDIYPNKIANIFYFTVKENERYLKSHIAELYFLEPHPANPIVFDIVQQYTKDIFKQPLNKLLIWLLDIVAHKTLEVKLHGLKRLYLELSIQQFEVTKLILSSDNVNSIIIKLLEVLTENLRHPDKRIRLASSECLGKIGALDPSYLPNNVMKEGRKKEFPLDIKSNDFAVRALIVLGQGLQSARNSRYMDSFAVAIQQILQVYNVKKDSEIWLSIPSILHEIIDPLSSSRYTLETEQHQTGIPHPIFGSGKSGTLNSWAYNWVNRLVPLINDEKAKCIFIYCKSSIRSDNDAMLLFLPYVLLYAILSANSVDCNLIYEELLAVINNEIDDTVTNNTNIPEIDTDIIAGRQIALEYEITDSLEPQNETTTRVM
;
A
#
# COMPACT_ATOMS: atom_id res chain seq x y z
N MET A 1 19.33 -0.10 1.75
CA MET A 1 19.54 0.91 2.82
C MET A 1 19.10 0.30 4.14
N ILE A 2 20.01 0.15 5.11
CA ILE A 2 19.89 -0.73 6.29
C ILE A 2 18.98 -0.17 7.41
N LEU A 3 18.57 1.10 7.32
CA LEU A 3 17.93 1.88 8.39
C LEU A 3 16.60 1.29 8.89
N GLU A 4 15.60 1.06 8.03
CA GLU A 4 14.31 0.51 8.46
C GLU A 4 14.44 -0.90 9.03
N SER A 5 15.30 -1.72 8.44
CA SER A 5 15.55 -3.08 8.92
C SER A 5 16.09 -3.07 10.37
N ARG A 6 16.86 -2.05 10.76
CA ARG A 6 17.35 -1.89 12.13
C ARG A 6 16.31 -1.29 13.07
N LEU A 7 15.35 -0.50 12.55
CA LEU A 7 14.20 -0.02 13.33
C LEU A 7 13.24 -1.16 13.69
N VAL A 8 13.02 -2.10 12.78
CA VAL A 8 12.05 -3.20 12.94
C VAL A 8 12.64 -4.46 13.58
N LYS A 9 13.94 -4.76 13.39
CA LYS A 9 14.59 -5.91 14.06
C LYS A 9 14.70 -5.68 15.58
N ASN A 10 15.04 -6.75 16.32
CA ASN A 10 15.47 -6.73 17.73
C ASN A 10 16.83 -6.03 17.91
N SER A 11 16.98 -4.84 17.31
CA SER A 11 18.09 -3.94 17.57
C SER A 11 17.86 -3.27 18.92
N PRO A 12 18.93 -2.95 19.68
CA PRO A 12 18.83 -2.15 20.89
C PRO A 12 18.11 -0.82 20.65
N ASP A 13 17.27 -0.41 21.62
CA ASP A 13 16.49 0.83 21.53
C ASP A 13 17.39 2.06 21.33
N SER A 14 18.57 2.10 21.95
CA SER A 14 19.56 3.17 21.76
C SER A 14 20.00 3.35 20.30
N ILE A 15 20.06 2.25 19.52
CA ILE A 15 20.40 2.33 18.09
C ILE A 15 19.22 2.92 17.31
N LYS A 16 17.98 2.55 17.67
CA LYS A 16 16.77 3.06 17.03
C LYS A 16 16.62 4.57 17.28
N GLU A 17 16.89 5.03 18.50
CA GLU A 17 16.88 6.47 18.85
C GLU A 17 17.92 7.24 18.06
N ASN A 18 19.17 6.76 18.02
CA ASN A 18 20.23 7.41 17.26
C ASN A 18 19.92 7.47 15.76
N ILE A 19 19.29 6.44 15.21
CA ILE A 19 18.80 6.43 13.83
C ILE A 19 17.76 7.53 13.60
N LEU A 20 16.74 7.64 14.45
CA LEU A 20 15.67 8.63 14.28
C LEU A 20 16.17 10.06 14.50
N LEU A 21 17.07 10.25 15.48
CA LEU A 21 17.74 11.53 15.73
C LEU A 21 18.53 11.98 14.52
N SER A 22 19.43 11.12 14.02
CA SER A 22 20.29 11.44 12.88
C SER A 22 19.52 11.60 11.57
N LEU A 23 18.39 10.90 11.39
CA LEU A 23 17.56 11.03 10.20
C LEU A 23 17.09 12.46 9.99
N SER A 24 16.62 13.15 11.04
CA SER A 24 16.20 14.56 10.96
C SER A 24 17.31 15.46 10.43
N ASP A 25 18.54 15.28 10.92
CA ASP A 25 19.69 16.11 10.55
C ASP A 25 20.19 15.78 9.13
N ILE A 26 20.16 14.49 8.75
CA ILE A 26 20.52 14.04 7.40
C ILE A 26 19.55 14.62 6.36
N LEU A 27 18.25 14.61 6.62
CA LEU A 27 17.25 15.17 5.69
C LEU A 27 17.51 16.65 5.43
N LYS A 28 17.82 17.41 6.48
CA LYS A 28 18.17 18.84 6.37
C LYS A 28 19.46 19.07 5.59
N LEU A 29 20.47 18.22 5.81
CA LEU A 29 21.74 18.29 5.10
C LEU A 29 21.58 17.97 3.60
N MET A 30 20.77 16.96 3.28
CA MET A 30 20.51 16.54 1.91
C MET A 30 19.68 17.56 1.13
N GLY A 31 18.69 18.17 1.78
CA GLY A 31 17.78 19.12 1.14
C GLY A 31 16.91 18.50 0.04
N SER A 32 16.15 19.35 -0.66
CA SER A 32 15.08 18.90 -1.57
C SER A 32 15.51 18.08 -2.77
N ASN A 33 16.70 18.36 -3.31
CA ASN A 33 17.21 17.67 -4.49
C ASN A 33 17.37 16.16 -4.28
N PHE A 34 17.71 15.72 -3.07
CA PHE A 34 17.93 14.30 -2.76
C PHE A 34 16.82 13.69 -1.92
N VAL A 35 16.12 14.49 -1.10
CA VAL A 35 14.99 14.02 -0.29
C VAL A 35 13.78 13.76 -1.18
N THR A 36 13.49 14.62 -2.17
CA THR A 36 12.32 14.48 -3.03
C THR A 36 12.34 13.15 -3.81
N PRO A 37 13.42 12.75 -4.51
CA PRO A 37 13.48 11.44 -5.18
C PRO A 37 13.30 10.25 -4.22
N ALA A 38 13.75 10.36 -2.97
CA ALA A 38 13.65 9.30 -1.97
C ALA A 38 12.36 9.34 -1.13
N ARG A 39 11.43 10.27 -1.41
CA ARG A 39 10.32 10.63 -0.52
C ARG A 39 9.40 9.47 -0.15
N PHE A 40 9.07 8.58 -1.09
CA PHE A 40 8.19 7.45 -0.81
C PHE A 40 8.81 6.47 0.19
N LYS A 41 10.13 6.25 0.09
CA LYS A 41 10.86 5.39 1.02
C LYS A 41 11.01 6.04 2.39
N ILE A 42 11.31 7.33 2.44
CA ILE A 42 11.39 8.07 3.71
C ILE A 42 10.02 8.08 4.40
N LEU A 43 8.94 8.31 3.65
CA LEU A 43 7.57 8.24 4.17
C LEU A 43 7.27 6.88 4.80
N ALA A 44 7.63 5.77 4.14
CA ALA A 44 7.44 4.42 4.69
C ALA A 44 8.20 4.24 6.01
N ILE A 45 9.48 4.67 6.07
CA ILE A 45 10.30 4.61 7.29
C ILE A 45 9.66 5.38 8.43
N LEU A 46 9.19 6.59 8.16
CA LEU A 46 8.60 7.47 9.16
C LEU A 46 7.26 6.96 9.69
N ARG A 47 6.43 6.34 8.84
CA ARG A 47 5.21 5.64 9.25
C ARG A 47 5.52 4.43 10.12
N THR A 48 6.52 3.64 9.73
CA THR A 48 7.00 2.52 10.54
C THR A 48 7.52 3.00 11.90
N ALA A 49 8.26 4.10 11.96
CA ALA A 49 8.79 4.63 13.21
C ALA A 49 7.69 5.00 14.22
N ILE A 50 6.60 5.64 13.76
CA ILE A 50 5.45 5.97 14.63
C ILE A 50 4.74 4.71 15.14
N SER A 51 4.73 3.63 14.37
CA SER A 51 4.07 2.38 14.77
C SER A 51 4.78 1.63 15.91
N LEU A 52 5.99 2.04 16.32
CA LEU A 52 6.83 1.29 17.27
C LEU A 52 6.41 1.39 18.76
N LYS A 53 5.20 1.86 19.09
CA LYS A 53 4.59 1.91 20.44
C LYS A 53 5.40 2.56 21.59
N ASN A 54 6.60 3.11 21.32
CA ASN A 54 7.45 3.79 22.31
C ASN A 54 7.35 5.31 22.15
N SER A 55 7.01 6.01 23.23
CA SER A 55 6.81 7.47 23.25
C SER A 55 8.04 8.26 22.81
N SER A 56 9.24 7.85 23.19
CA SER A 56 10.51 8.46 22.76
C SER A 56 10.68 8.36 21.25
N PHE A 57 10.37 7.21 20.65
CA PHE A 57 10.50 7.01 19.21
C PHE A 57 9.46 7.81 18.43
N VAL A 58 8.24 7.92 18.94
CA VAL A 58 7.19 8.76 18.35
C VAL A 58 7.64 10.22 18.34
N TYR A 59 8.17 10.74 19.45
CA TYR A 59 8.66 12.12 19.53
C TYR A 59 9.81 12.41 18.55
N LEU A 60 10.81 11.52 18.50
CA LEU A 60 11.92 11.63 17.56
C LEU A 60 11.47 11.48 16.10
N GLY A 61 10.54 10.56 15.87
CA GLY A 61 9.87 10.38 14.59
C GLY A 61 9.18 11.66 14.14
N LEU A 62 8.43 12.34 15.01
CA LEU A 62 7.78 13.62 14.70
C LEU A 62 8.79 14.71 14.30
N LYS A 63 9.97 14.75 14.93
CA LYS A 63 11.05 15.67 14.51
C LYS A 63 11.55 15.34 13.09
N ALA A 64 11.67 14.05 12.77
CA ALA A 64 12.06 13.60 11.44
C ALA A 64 10.95 13.86 10.39
N TRP A 65 9.67 13.70 10.75
CA TRP A 65 8.51 14.07 9.92
C TRP A 65 8.50 15.55 9.58
N ASP A 66 8.68 16.40 10.59
CA ASP A 66 8.77 17.85 10.41
C ASP A 66 9.91 18.21 9.43
N SER A 67 11.09 17.62 9.62
CA SER A 67 12.24 17.83 8.73
C SER A 67 11.97 17.33 7.32
N PHE A 68 11.32 16.17 7.17
CA PHE A 68 10.94 15.61 5.88
C PHE A 68 10.00 16.54 5.12
N ILE A 69 8.94 17.03 5.76
CA ILE A 69 7.94 17.91 5.14
C ILE A 69 8.57 19.22 4.66
N HIS A 70 9.52 19.78 5.42
CA HIS A 70 10.24 21.00 5.00
C HIS A 70 11.30 20.75 3.93
N CYS A 71 11.73 19.50 3.73
CA CYS A 71 12.77 19.15 2.78
C CYS A 71 12.23 18.53 1.48
N VAL A 72 10.94 18.23 1.36
CA VAL A 72 10.35 17.73 0.10
C VAL A 72 9.83 18.92 -0.70
N ASP A 73 10.00 18.87 -2.02
CA ASP A 73 9.40 19.86 -2.92
C ASP A 73 7.86 19.86 -2.79
N MET A 74 7.25 21.04 -2.73
CA MET A 74 5.82 21.19 -2.39
C MET A 74 4.91 20.53 -3.43
N GLU A 75 5.25 20.63 -4.71
CA GLU A 75 4.47 19.97 -5.78
C GLU A 75 4.50 18.44 -5.61
N ALA A 76 5.65 17.88 -5.24
CA ALA A 76 5.81 16.46 -4.98
C ALA A 76 5.22 16.00 -3.63
N LEU A 77 5.02 16.92 -2.68
CA LEU A 77 4.40 16.66 -1.38
C LEU A 77 2.87 16.52 -1.49
N GLY A 78 2.23 17.27 -2.40
CA GLY A 78 0.78 17.31 -2.57
C GLY A 78 0.10 15.94 -2.66
N PRO A 79 0.53 15.05 -3.57
CA PRO A 79 -0.04 13.69 -3.68
C PRO A 79 0.10 12.82 -2.42
N MET A 80 0.99 13.19 -1.48
CA MET A 80 1.23 12.45 -0.24
C MET A 80 0.44 13.02 0.94
N LEU A 81 -0.24 14.17 0.77
CA LEU A 81 -0.86 14.94 1.85
C LEU A 81 -1.87 14.11 2.64
N SER A 82 -2.79 13.44 1.95
CA SER A 82 -3.76 12.53 2.56
C SER A 82 -3.09 11.44 3.40
N THR A 83 -1.97 10.88 2.92
CA THR A 83 -1.21 9.87 3.68
C THR A 83 -0.51 10.46 4.91
N ILE A 84 0.06 11.65 4.79
CA ILE A 84 0.73 12.36 5.91
C ILE A 84 -0.29 12.64 7.01
N PHE A 85 -1.43 13.24 6.66
CA PHE A 85 -2.46 13.64 7.61
C PHE A 85 -3.04 12.44 8.35
N VAL A 86 -3.43 11.38 7.63
CA VAL A 86 -3.98 10.18 8.28
C VAL A 86 -2.95 9.47 9.18
N SER A 87 -1.65 9.58 8.86
CA SER A 87 -0.58 8.99 9.70
C SER A 87 -0.32 9.79 10.98
N LEU A 88 -0.44 11.12 10.93
CA LEU A 88 -0.13 12.02 12.04
C LEU A 88 -1.35 12.38 12.90
N MET A 89 -2.56 12.32 12.34
CA MET A 89 -3.80 12.69 13.03
C MET A 89 -3.98 11.98 14.37
N PRO A 90 -3.75 10.65 14.51
CA PRO A 90 -3.96 9.97 15.78
C PRO A 90 -3.07 10.45 16.92
N LEU A 91 -2.04 11.23 16.62
CA LEU A 91 -1.09 11.76 17.60
C LEU A 91 -1.43 13.19 18.05
N ILE A 92 -2.45 13.84 17.47
CA ILE A 92 -2.76 15.26 17.73
C ILE A 92 -3.15 15.51 19.18
N ASP A 93 -3.83 14.58 19.84
CA ASP A 93 -4.19 14.69 21.25
C ASP A 93 -2.96 14.59 22.17
N ILE A 94 -1.94 13.84 21.75
CA ILE A 94 -0.72 13.60 22.53
C ILE A 94 0.30 14.73 22.31
N TYR A 95 0.46 15.19 21.06
CA TYR A 95 1.44 16.22 20.67
C TYR A 95 0.78 17.38 19.90
N PRO A 96 -0.19 18.10 20.49
CA PRO A 96 -1.04 19.06 19.78
C PRO A 96 -0.23 20.15 19.10
N ASN A 97 0.70 20.78 19.80
CA ASN A 97 1.49 21.90 19.27
C ASN A 97 2.36 21.49 18.07
N LYS A 98 3.00 20.31 18.12
CA LYS A 98 3.90 19.86 17.04
C LYS A 98 3.11 19.52 15.78
N ILE A 99 2.02 18.78 15.93
CA ILE A 99 1.19 18.35 14.80
C ILE A 99 0.42 19.54 14.24
N ALA A 100 -0.02 20.46 15.11
CA ALA A 100 -0.59 21.73 14.68
C ALA A 100 0.35 22.53 13.79
N ASN A 101 1.60 22.70 14.19
CA ASN A 101 2.57 23.41 13.38
C ASN A 101 2.81 22.73 12.02
N ILE A 102 2.91 21.39 11.99
CA ILE A 102 3.08 20.64 10.73
C ILE A 102 1.87 20.84 9.80
N PHE A 103 0.64 20.73 10.34
CA PHE A 103 -0.58 20.91 9.55
C PHE A 103 -0.77 22.36 9.10
N TYR A 104 -0.39 23.33 9.95
CA TYR A 104 -0.41 24.74 9.61
C TYR A 104 0.58 25.06 8.49
N PHE A 105 1.83 24.61 8.59
CA PHE A 105 2.83 24.77 7.56
C PHE A 105 2.37 24.22 6.21
N THR A 106 1.81 23.00 6.21
CA THR A 106 1.35 22.36 4.97
C THR A 106 0.12 23.05 4.38
N VAL A 107 -0.94 23.27 5.16
CA VAL A 107 -2.21 23.78 4.61
C VAL A 107 -2.26 25.30 4.50
N LYS A 108 -1.78 26.04 5.51
CA LYS A 108 -1.89 27.50 5.54
C LYS A 108 -0.73 28.19 4.83
N GLU A 109 0.50 27.84 5.17
CA GLU A 109 1.67 28.55 4.64
C GLU A 109 1.93 28.19 3.18
N ASN A 110 1.67 26.93 2.80
CA ASN A 110 1.88 26.41 1.45
C ASN A 110 0.59 26.21 0.65
N GLU A 111 -0.50 26.88 1.05
CA GLU A 111 -1.84 26.76 0.44
C GLU A 111 -1.80 26.91 -1.09
N ARG A 112 -1.03 27.87 -1.59
CA ARG A 112 -0.93 28.19 -3.02
C ARG A 112 -0.44 27.01 -3.88
N TYR A 113 0.51 26.23 -3.35
CA TYR A 113 1.10 25.08 -4.03
C TYR A 113 0.23 23.83 -3.86
N LEU A 114 -0.43 23.69 -2.70
CA LEU A 114 -1.16 22.47 -2.35
C LEU A 114 -2.67 22.52 -2.59
N LYS A 115 -3.21 23.63 -3.08
CA LYS A 115 -4.66 23.86 -3.29
C LYS A 115 -5.41 22.72 -3.98
N SER A 116 -4.77 22.01 -4.93
CA SER A 116 -5.38 20.89 -5.66
C SER A 116 -5.61 19.66 -4.79
N HIS A 117 -4.85 19.52 -3.70
CA HIS A 117 -4.87 18.35 -2.81
C HIS A 117 -5.52 18.64 -1.45
N ILE A 118 -5.73 19.90 -1.07
CA ILE A 118 -6.35 20.26 0.22
C ILE A 118 -7.75 19.65 0.37
N ALA A 119 -8.54 19.58 -0.71
CA ALA A 119 -9.87 19.00 -0.66
C ALA A 119 -9.86 17.49 -0.33
N GLU A 120 -8.77 16.78 -0.58
CA GLU A 120 -8.62 15.36 -0.23
C GLU A 120 -8.56 15.15 1.29
N LEU A 121 -8.31 16.20 2.08
CA LEU A 121 -8.32 16.19 3.53
C LEU A 121 -9.74 16.29 4.13
N TYR A 122 -10.77 15.98 3.36
CA TYR A 122 -12.17 16.06 3.80
C TYR A 122 -12.52 15.25 5.07
N PHE A 123 -11.69 14.27 5.41
CA PHE A 123 -11.85 13.44 6.61
C PHE A 123 -11.40 14.14 7.89
N LEU A 124 -10.86 15.36 7.81
CA LEU A 124 -10.48 16.14 8.97
C LEU A 124 -11.67 16.46 9.87
N GLU A 125 -11.54 16.12 11.14
CA GLU A 125 -12.49 16.49 12.19
C GLU A 125 -12.05 17.80 12.88
N PRO A 126 -13.01 18.59 13.42
CA PRO A 126 -12.67 19.82 14.12
C PRO A 126 -11.87 19.49 15.39
N HIS A 127 -10.73 20.17 15.58
CA HIS A 127 -9.86 19.95 16.73
C HIS A 127 -9.33 21.30 17.28
N PRO A 128 -9.32 21.51 18.63
CA PRO A 128 -8.94 22.79 19.23
C PRO A 128 -7.52 23.25 18.90
N ALA A 129 -6.60 22.32 18.65
CA ALA A 129 -5.22 22.66 18.26
C ALA A 129 -5.08 23.24 16.84
N ASN A 130 -6.07 23.04 15.95
CA ASN A 130 -5.96 23.38 14.52
C ASN A 130 -7.26 23.96 13.90
N PRO A 131 -7.90 24.97 14.51
CA PRO A 131 -9.15 25.52 13.97
C PRO A 131 -8.94 26.13 12.58
N ILE A 132 -7.83 26.85 12.37
CA ILE A 132 -7.53 27.52 11.09
C ILE A 132 -7.37 26.51 9.95
N VAL A 133 -6.66 25.42 10.19
CA VAL A 133 -6.44 24.37 9.17
C VAL A 133 -7.76 23.71 8.80
N PHE A 134 -8.58 23.39 9.82
CA PHE A 134 -9.91 22.83 9.60
C PHE A 134 -10.78 23.77 8.75
N ASP A 135 -10.84 25.05 9.09
CA ASP A 135 -11.65 26.04 8.36
C ASP A 135 -11.25 26.15 6.89
N ILE A 136 -9.94 26.15 6.60
CA ILE A 136 -9.43 26.19 5.22
C ILE A 136 -9.87 24.94 4.48
N VAL A 137 -9.63 23.75 5.05
CA VAL A 137 -10.00 22.48 4.41
C VAL A 137 -11.51 22.43 4.15
N GLN A 138 -12.33 22.90 5.08
CA GLN A 138 -13.78 23.00 4.90
C GLN A 138 -14.18 23.94 3.75
N GLN A 139 -13.43 25.00 3.47
CA GLN A 139 -13.71 25.85 2.31
C GLN A 139 -13.53 25.09 0.99
N TYR A 140 -12.47 24.30 0.86
CA TYR A 140 -12.19 23.51 -0.34
C TYR A 140 -13.16 22.32 -0.50
N THR A 141 -13.58 21.70 0.60
CA THR A 141 -14.44 20.50 0.54
C THR A 141 -15.91 20.82 0.30
N LYS A 142 -16.38 21.99 0.77
CA LYS A 142 -17.76 22.46 0.57
C LYS A 142 -18.17 22.47 -0.90
N ASP A 143 -17.28 22.93 -1.77
CA ASP A 143 -17.60 23.04 -3.20
C ASP A 143 -17.61 21.67 -3.89
N ILE A 144 -16.75 20.73 -3.46
CA ILE A 144 -16.77 19.36 -3.97
C ILE A 144 -18.08 18.66 -3.59
N PHE A 145 -18.52 18.75 -2.33
CA PHE A 145 -19.73 18.07 -1.87
C PHE A 145 -21.04 18.68 -2.40
N LYS A 146 -21.00 19.88 -2.99
CA LYS A 146 -22.14 20.47 -3.71
C LYS A 146 -22.26 19.99 -5.16
N GLN A 147 -21.26 19.30 -5.68
CA GLN A 147 -21.28 18.81 -7.06
C GLN A 147 -22.35 17.72 -7.25
N PRO A 148 -22.86 17.56 -8.48
CA PRO A 148 -23.78 16.46 -8.79
C PRO A 148 -23.12 15.09 -8.51
N LEU A 149 -23.96 14.11 -8.14
CA LEU A 149 -23.51 12.78 -7.69
C LEU A 149 -22.50 12.15 -8.64
N ASN A 150 -22.69 12.26 -9.96
CA ASN A 150 -21.78 11.69 -10.94
C ASN A 150 -20.33 12.21 -10.80
N LYS A 151 -20.15 13.53 -10.62
CA LYS A 151 -18.83 14.12 -10.43
C LYS A 151 -18.26 13.80 -9.05
N LEU A 152 -19.11 13.80 -8.03
CA LEU A 152 -18.72 13.42 -6.68
C LEU A 152 -18.24 11.96 -6.61
N LEU A 153 -18.91 11.05 -7.31
CA LEU A 153 -18.50 9.65 -7.41
C LEU A 153 -17.16 9.48 -8.12
N ILE A 154 -16.88 10.23 -9.20
CA ILE A 154 -15.56 10.21 -9.85
C ILE A 154 -14.47 10.57 -8.84
N TRP A 155 -14.65 11.69 -8.14
CA TRP A 155 -13.68 12.16 -7.15
C TRP A 155 -13.51 11.19 -5.98
N LEU A 156 -14.60 10.62 -5.46
CA LEU A 156 -14.53 9.63 -4.37
C LEU A 156 -13.88 8.32 -4.82
N LEU A 157 -14.10 7.89 -6.07
CA LEU A 157 -13.47 6.69 -6.62
C LEU A 157 -11.95 6.87 -6.75
N ASP A 158 -11.48 8.08 -7.08
CA ASP A 158 -10.05 8.40 -7.09
C ASP A 158 -9.44 8.25 -5.68
N ILE A 159 -10.17 8.68 -4.64
CA ILE A 159 -9.75 8.51 -3.24
C ILE A 159 -9.80 7.03 -2.81
N VAL A 160 -10.82 6.29 -3.22
CA VAL A 160 -10.94 4.85 -2.93
C VAL A 160 -9.86 4.04 -3.67
N ALA A 161 -9.33 4.55 -4.79
CA ALA A 161 -8.20 3.95 -5.48
C ALA A 161 -6.85 4.16 -4.75
N HIS A 162 -6.81 5.02 -3.72
CA HIS A 162 -5.61 5.35 -2.98
C HIS A 162 -4.94 4.11 -2.34
N LYS A 163 -3.60 4.06 -2.36
CA LYS A 163 -2.82 2.89 -1.90
C LYS A 163 -2.71 2.79 -0.37
N THR A 164 -2.63 3.92 0.34
CA THR A 164 -2.73 3.94 1.80
C THR A 164 -4.11 3.48 2.25
N LEU A 165 -4.13 2.42 3.04
CA LEU A 165 -5.35 1.76 3.53
C LEU A 165 -6.27 2.69 4.32
N GLU A 166 -5.70 3.54 5.16
CA GLU A 166 -6.52 4.37 6.04
C GLU A 166 -7.22 5.47 5.22
N VAL A 167 -6.54 6.04 4.22
CA VAL A 167 -7.15 6.97 3.24
C VAL A 167 -8.26 6.27 2.46
N LYS A 168 -8.02 5.04 1.99
CA LYS A 168 -9.03 4.22 1.30
C LYS A 168 -10.25 3.96 2.20
N LEU A 169 -10.05 3.66 3.48
CA LEU A 169 -11.13 3.46 4.44
C LEU A 169 -11.97 4.73 4.63
N HIS A 170 -11.34 5.90 4.75
CA HIS A 170 -12.08 7.17 4.76
C HIS A 170 -12.86 7.38 3.46
N GLY A 171 -12.28 7.03 2.31
CA GLY A 171 -12.94 7.07 1.00
C GLY A 171 -14.22 6.25 0.95
N LEU A 172 -14.11 4.98 1.35
CA LEU A 172 -15.23 4.04 1.37
C LEU A 172 -16.33 4.46 2.36
N LYS A 173 -15.95 4.92 3.56
CA LYS A 173 -16.92 5.42 4.55
C LYS A 173 -17.69 6.63 4.00
N ARG A 174 -16.99 7.56 3.33
CA ARG A 174 -17.63 8.73 2.73
C ARG A 174 -18.53 8.35 1.56
N LEU A 175 -18.07 7.46 0.71
CA LEU A 175 -18.85 6.90 -0.39
C LEU A 175 -20.15 6.24 0.11
N TYR A 176 -20.08 5.44 1.17
CA TYR A 176 -21.26 4.86 1.82
C TYR A 176 -22.27 5.94 2.24
N LEU A 177 -21.81 7.04 2.85
CA LEU A 177 -22.68 8.14 3.29
C LEU A 177 -23.35 8.82 2.09
N GLU A 178 -22.59 9.14 1.03
CA GLU A 178 -23.15 9.80 -0.16
C GLU A 178 -24.15 8.90 -0.90
N LEU A 179 -23.86 7.60 -1.03
CA LEU A 179 -24.79 6.63 -1.60
C LEU A 179 -26.07 6.49 -0.76
N SER A 180 -25.94 6.62 0.57
CA SER A 180 -27.09 6.56 1.49
C SER A 180 -27.97 7.81 1.41
N ILE A 181 -27.36 8.99 1.30
CA ILE A 181 -28.06 10.28 1.24
C ILE A 181 -28.74 10.46 -0.12
N GLN A 182 -28.05 10.08 -1.20
CA GLN A 182 -28.46 10.38 -2.57
C GLN A 182 -29.04 9.17 -3.32
N GLN A 183 -29.75 8.28 -2.60
CA GLN A 183 -30.27 7.01 -3.14
C GLN A 183 -31.11 7.20 -4.42
N PHE A 184 -31.93 8.25 -4.47
CA PHE A 184 -32.75 8.55 -5.64
C PHE A 184 -31.90 8.82 -6.89
N GLU A 185 -30.83 9.61 -6.76
CA GLU A 185 -29.92 9.89 -7.88
C GLU A 185 -29.11 8.65 -8.26
N VAL A 186 -28.74 7.79 -7.30
CA VAL A 186 -28.13 6.48 -7.59
C VAL A 186 -29.07 5.63 -8.46
N THR A 187 -30.33 5.52 -8.06
CA THR A 187 -31.36 4.76 -8.80
C THR A 187 -31.55 5.34 -10.20
N LYS A 188 -31.57 6.67 -10.32
CA LYS A 188 -31.62 7.35 -11.61
C LYS A 188 -30.39 7.04 -12.46
N LEU A 189 -29.18 7.02 -11.91
CA LEU A 189 -27.98 6.65 -12.67
C LEU A 189 -28.00 5.18 -13.13
N ILE A 190 -28.72 4.31 -12.43
CA ILE A 190 -28.92 2.91 -12.82
C ILE A 190 -29.98 2.80 -13.93
N LEU A 191 -31.10 3.53 -13.82
CA LEU A 191 -32.30 3.35 -14.65
C LEU A 191 -32.50 4.40 -15.76
N SER A 192 -31.70 5.47 -15.82
CA SER A 192 -31.95 6.64 -16.70
C SER A 192 -31.77 6.38 -18.20
N SER A 193 -31.18 5.25 -18.59
CA SER A 193 -30.94 4.89 -20.00
C SER A 193 -31.01 3.37 -20.21
N ASP A 194 -31.04 2.94 -21.48
CA ASP A 194 -31.02 1.52 -21.87
C ASP A 194 -29.83 0.73 -21.28
N ASN A 195 -28.75 1.42 -20.89
CA ASN A 195 -27.60 0.86 -20.19
C ASN A 195 -27.34 1.62 -18.88
N VAL A 196 -26.75 0.94 -17.89
CA VAL A 196 -26.27 1.56 -16.65
C VAL A 196 -25.23 2.64 -16.95
N ASN A 197 -25.26 3.76 -16.23
CA ASN A 197 -24.24 4.80 -16.35
C ASN A 197 -22.84 4.24 -16.07
N SER A 198 -21.84 4.63 -16.89
CA SER A 198 -20.46 4.15 -16.79
C SER A 198 -19.82 4.38 -15.41
N ILE A 199 -20.25 5.42 -14.68
CA ILE A 199 -19.74 5.66 -13.32
C ILE A 199 -20.18 4.59 -12.32
N ILE A 200 -21.40 4.07 -12.46
CA ILE A 200 -21.91 3.00 -11.60
C ILE A 200 -21.22 1.68 -11.94
N ILE A 201 -20.95 1.43 -13.22
CA ILE A 201 -20.13 0.28 -13.64
C ILE A 201 -18.75 0.39 -13.02
N LYS A 202 -18.11 1.57 -13.10
CA LYS A 202 -16.79 1.77 -12.52
C LYS A 202 -16.78 1.60 -10.99
N LEU A 203 -17.83 2.09 -10.34
CA LEU A 203 -18.06 1.90 -8.91
C LEU A 203 -18.17 0.41 -8.55
N LEU A 204 -18.96 -0.36 -9.29
CA LEU A 204 -19.08 -1.81 -9.08
C LEU A 204 -17.73 -2.53 -9.25
N GLU A 205 -16.97 -2.22 -10.30
CA GLU A 205 -15.64 -2.78 -10.52
C GLU A 205 -14.71 -2.55 -9.32
N VAL A 206 -14.60 -1.28 -8.87
CA VAL A 206 -13.73 -0.89 -7.76
C VAL A 206 -14.16 -1.56 -6.46
N LEU A 207 -15.47 -1.61 -6.18
CA LEU A 207 -15.99 -2.26 -4.97
C LEU A 207 -15.77 -3.78 -5.00
N THR A 208 -16.06 -4.44 -6.12
CA THR A 208 -15.83 -5.88 -6.28
C THR A 208 -14.35 -6.23 -6.22
N GLU A 209 -13.46 -5.39 -6.76
CA GLU A 209 -12.02 -5.55 -6.62
C GLU A 209 -11.60 -5.50 -5.14
N ASN A 210 -12.11 -4.52 -4.39
CA ASN A 210 -11.83 -4.37 -2.97
C ASN A 210 -12.38 -5.52 -2.10
N LEU A 211 -13.36 -6.31 -2.56
CA LEU A 211 -13.80 -7.52 -1.85
C LEU A 211 -12.70 -8.59 -1.74
N ARG A 212 -11.68 -8.54 -2.60
CA ARG A 212 -10.51 -9.43 -2.56
C ARG A 212 -9.34 -8.87 -1.75
N HIS A 213 -9.52 -7.70 -1.13
CA HIS A 213 -8.46 -7.03 -0.38
C HIS A 213 -8.09 -7.83 0.89
N PRO A 214 -6.80 -7.90 1.30
CA PRO A 214 -6.37 -8.67 2.47
C PRO A 214 -6.94 -8.15 3.80
N ASP A 215 -7.10 -6.83 3.94
CA ASP A 215 -7.70 -6.22 5.14
C ASP A 215 -9.22 -6.38 5.17
N LYS A 216 -9.74 -6.97 6.26
CA LYS A 216 -11.17 -7.23 6.50
C LYS A 216 -12.02 -5.95 6.50
N ARG A 217 -11.49 -4.83 6.98
CA ARG A 217 -12.22 -3.55 7.09
C ARG A 217 -12.52 -2.96 5.73
N ILE A 218 -11.60 -3.11 4.77
CA ILE A 218 -11.84 -2.71 3.37
C ILE A 218 -12.94 -3.57 2.75
N ARG A 219 -12.88 -4.89 2.96
CA ARG A 219 -13.92 -5.80 2.45
C ARG A 219 -15.29 -5.43 3.00
N LEU A 220 -15.37 -5.19 4.31
CA LEU A 220 -16.60 -4.80 4.99
C LEU A 220 -17.14 -3.46 4.45
N ALA A 221 -16.34 -2.40 4.47
CA ALA A 221 -16.77 -1.08 4.00
C ALA A 221 -17.18 -1.09 2.51
N SER A 222 -16.50 -1.88 1.68
CA SER A 222 -16.88 -2.06 0.26
C SER A 222 -18.19 -2.82 0.12
N SER A 223 -18.41 -3.86 0.94
CA SER A 223 -19.67 -4.61 0.95
C SER A 223 -20.86 -3.77 1.42
N GLU A 224 -20.65 -2.85 2.38
CA GLU A 224 -21.66 -1.90 2.80
C GLU A 224 -22.06 -0.94 1.67
N CYS A 225 -21.07 -0.45 0.90
CA CYS A 225 -21.33 0.37 -0.29
C CYS A 225 -22.12 -0.41 -1.36
N LEU A 226 -21.75 -1.67 -1.63
CA LEU A 226 -22.51 -2.54 -2.55
C LEU A 226 -23.95 -2.76 -2.07
N GLY A 227 -24.15 -2.95 -0.75
CA GLY A 227 -25.47 -3.04 -0.15
C GLY A 227 -26.33 -1.80 -0.37
N LYS A 228 -25.72 -0.60 -0.47
CA LYS A 228 -26.43 0.66 -0.78
C LYS A 228 -26.79 0.81 -2.25
N ILE A 229 -25.98 0.28 -3.15
CA ILE A 229 -26.33 0.21 -4.58
C ILE A 229 -27.53 -0.71 -4.79
N GLY A 230 -27.57 -1.82 -4.04
CA GLY A 230 -28.67 -2.78 -4.09
C GLY A 230 -28.57 -3.75 -5.27
N ALA A 231 -29.65 -4.50 -5.51
CA ALA A 231 -29.72 -5.46 -6.61
C ALA A 231 -29.75 -4.73 -7.95
N LEU A 232 -28.84 -5.08 -8.84
CA LEU A 232 -28.77 -4.58 -10.20
C LEU A 232 -29.08 -5.72 -11.17
N ASP A 233 -30.04 -5.48 -12.06
CA ASP A 233 -30.42 -6.46 -13.08
C ASP A 233 -29.26 -6.59 -14.10
N PRO A 234 -28.70 -7.80 -14.29
CA PRO A 234 -27.59 -8.02 -15.21
C PRO A 234 -27.87 -7.60 -16.66
N SER A 235 -29.13 -7.51 -17.07
CA SER A 235 -29.52 -7.09 -18.43
C SER A 235 -29.12 -5.64 -18.76
N TYR A 236 -28.98 -4.78 -17.75
CA TYR A 236 -28.52 -3.39 -17.96
C TYR A 236 -26.99 -3.25 -18.01
N LEU A 237 -26.23 -4.29 -17.64
CA LEU A 237 -24.78 -4.27 -17.72
C LEU A 237 -24.33 -4.48 -19.17
N PRO A 238 -23.46 -3.61 -19.71
CA PRO A 238 -22.99 -3.79 -21.06
C PRO A 238 -22.19 -5.09 -21.17
N ASN A 239 -22.44 -5.86 -22.22
CA ASN A 239 -21.67 -7.08 -22.57
C ASN A 239 -20.14 -6.85 -22.66
N ASN A 240 -19.70 -5.59 -22.67
CA ASN A 240 -18.32 -5.14 -22.77
C ASN A 240 -17.57 -5.22 -21.43
N VAL A 241 -18.26 -5.17 -20.27
CA VAL A 241 -17.62 -5.37 -18.94
C VAL A 241 -16.90 -6.73 -18.89
N MET A 242 -17.50 -7.74 -19.52
CA MET A 242 -16.91 -9.08 -19.67
C MET A 242 -15.75 -9.16 -20.67
N LYS A 243 -15.54 -8.12 -21.50
CA LYS A 243 -14.50 -8.07 -22.55
C LYS A 243 -13.29 -7.22 -22.12
N GLU A 244 -13.48 -6.15 -21.35
CA GLU A 244 -12.36 -5.30 -20.90
C GLU A 244 -11.40 -6.04 -19.96
N GLY A 245 -11.90 -6.90 -19.08
CA GLY A 245 -11.06 -7.82 -18.29
C GLY A 245 -10.27 -8.83 -19.14
N ARG A 246 -10.73 -9.12 -20.37
CA ARG A 246 -10.06 -10.03 -21.33
C ARG A 246 -9.15 -9.32 -22.34
N LYS A 247 -9.18 -7.98 -22.42
CA LYS A 247 -8.43 -7.17 -23.41
C LYS A 247 -7.06 -6.69 -22.94
N LYS A 248 -6.60 -7.06 -21.74
CA LYS A 248 -5.19 -6.88 -21.40
C LYS A 248 -4.41 -7.95 -22.16
N GLU A 249 -3.99 -7.63 -23.38
CA GLU A 249 -3.02 -8.44 -24.12
C GLU A 249 -1.92 -8.84 -23.14
N PHE A 250 -1.78 -10.15 -22.96
CA PHE A 250 -0.71 -10.69 -22.13
C PHE A 250 0.49 -10.82 -23.07
N PRO A 251 1.56 -10.03 -22.89
CA PRO A 251 2.71 -10.13 -23.78
C PRO A 251 3.18 -11.59 -23.84
N LEU A 252 3.27 -12.17 -25.04
CA LEU A 252 3.63 -13.59 -25.15
C LEU A 252 5.14 -13.81 -25.04
N ASP A 253 5.94 -12.76 -25.29
CA ASP A 253 7.39 -12.81 -25.25
C ASP A 253 7.94 -11.87 -24.17
N ILE A 254 8.74 -12.44 -23.27
CA ILE A 254 9.45 -11.67 -22.25
C ILE A 254 10.38 -10.65 -22.89
N LYS A 255 10.96 -10.90 -24.06
CA LYS A 255 11.92 -9.99 -24.72
C LYS A 255 11.24 -8.80 -25.38
N SER A 256 9.91 -8.74 -25.41
CA SER A 256 9.15 -7.65 -26.02
C SER A 256 9.18 -6.36 -25.18
N ASN A 257 9.02 -5.21 -25.86
CA ASN A 257 8.85 -3.92 -25.20
C ASN A 257 7.57 -3.89 -24.35
N ASP A 258 6.49 -4.55 -24.81
CA ASP A 258 5.21 -4.61 -24.10
C ASP A 258 5.34 -5.30 -22.74
N PHE A 259 6.08 -6.40 -22.67
CA PHE A 259 6.41 -7.03 -21.39
C PHE A 259 7.16 -6.06 -20.46
N ALA A 260 8.18 -5.36 -20.98
CA ALA A 260 8.98 -4.43 -20.17
C ALA A 260 8.11 -3.31 -19.57
N VAL A 261 7.23 -2.71 -20.39
CA VAL A 261 6.27 -1.69 -19.94
C VAL A 261 5.38 -2.27 -18.84
N ARG A 262 4.79 -3.44 -19.07
CA ARG A 262 3.88 -4.05 -18.10
C ARG A 262 4.57 -4.47 -16.80
N ALA A 263 5.79 -4.99 -16.88
CA ALA A 263 6.61 -5.32 -15.71
C ALA A 263 6.94 -4.07 -14.89
N LEU A 264 7.35 -2.97 -15.53
CA LEU A 264 7.65 -1.71 -14.85
C LEU A 264 6.40 -1.10 -14.20
N ILE A 265 5.22 -1.20 -14.82
CA ILE A 265 3.96 -0.75 -14.23
C ILE A 265 3.63 -1.57 -12.97
N VAL A 266 3.62 -2.90 -13.07
CA VAL A 266 3.27 -3.78 -11.93
C VAL A 266 4.27 -3.61 -10.78
N LEU A 267 5.57 -3.62 -11.07
CA LEU A 267 6.61 -3.45 -10.06
C LEU A 267 6.58 -2.04 -9.44
N GLY A 268 6.36 -0.99 -10.25
CA GLY A 268 6.25 0.39 -9.76
C GLY A 268 5.05 0.59 -8.83
N GLN A 269 3.91 0.00 -9.19
CA GLN A 269 2.72 -0.01 -8.33
C GLN A 269 2.93 -0.81 -7.04
N GLY A 270 3.63 -1.95 -7.12
CA GLY A 270 4.04 -2.76 -5.97
C GLY A 270 4.96 -1.98 -5.03
N LEU A 271 5.96 -1.28 -5.57
CA LEU A 271 6.88 -0.41 -4.81
C LEU A 271 6.14 0.70 -4.07
N GLN A 272 5.18 1.37 -4.73
CA GLN A 272 4.38 2.42 -4.11
C GLN A 272 3.45 1.90 -3.00
N SER A 273 2.95 0.67 -3.15
CA SER A 273 1.99 0.06 -2.23
C SER A 273 2.67 -0.63 -1.03
N ALA A 274 3.95 -0.97 -1.16
CA ALA A 274 4.72 -1.64 -0.13
C ALA A 274 4.88 -0.75 1.12
N ARG A 275 4.42 -1.25 2.27
CA ARG A 275 4.58 -0.58 3.58
C ARG A 275 5.92 -0.85 4.24
N ASN A 276 6.55 -1.96 3.86
CA ASN A 276 7.77 -2.45 4.46
C ASN A 276 8.94 -2.12 3.52
N SER A 277 9.97 -1.42 3.99
CA SER A 277 11.12 -1.11 3.15
C SER A 277 11.84 -2.35 2.64
N ARG A 278 11.73 -3.53 3.27
CA ARG A 278 12.29 -4.76 2.69
C ARG A 278 11.59 -5.13 1.39
N TYR A 279 10.26 -5.04 1.35
CA TYR A 279 9.52 -5.28 0.11
C TYR A 279 9.77 -4.17 -0.90
N MET A 280 9.87 -2.90 -0.46
CA MET A 280 10.28 -1.80 -1.35
C MET A 280 11.65 -2.08 -1.98
N ASP A 281 12.61 -2.58 -1.22
CA ASP A 281 13.95 -2.91 -1.72
C ASP A 281 13.89 -4.06 -2.73
N SER A 282 13.04 -5.08 -2.51
CA SER A 282 12.77 -6.14 -3.50
C SER A 282 12.27 -5.59 -4.82
N PHE A 283 11.27 -4.70 -4.80
CA PHE A 283 10.77 -4.05 -6.02
C PHE A 283 11.83 -3.16 -6.66
N ALA A 284 12.58 -2.39 -5.87
CA ALA A 284 13.61 -1.49 -6.37
C ALA A 284 14.71 -2.26 -7.13
N VAL A 285 15.17 -3.40 -6.59
CA VAL A 285 16.09 -4.30 -7.28
C VAL A 285 15.48 -4.81 -8.59
N ALA A 286 14.24 -5.30 -8.56
CA ALA A 286 13.58 -5.83 -9.75
C ALA A 286 13.43 -4.76 -10.86
N ILE A 287 12.97 -3.55 -10.51
CA ILE A 287 12.83 -2.43 -11.44
C ILE A 287 14.18 -2.06 -12.03
N GLN A 288 15.21 -1.88 -11.21
CA GLN A 288 16.56 -1.56 -11.67
C GLN A 288 17.05 -2.57 -12.72
N GLN A 289 16.78 -3.85 -12.50
CA GLN A 289 17.23 -4.92 -13.38
C GLN A 289 16.43 -4.98 -14.68
N ILE A 290 15.12 -4.73 -14.65
CA ILE A 290 14.33 -4.55 -15.87
C ILE A 290 14.85 -3.34 -16.67
N LEU A 291 15.09 -2.19 -16.04
CA LEU A 291 15.62 -1.01 -16.74
C LEU A 291 16.96 -1.33 -17.44
N GLN A 292 17.83 -2.10 -16.79
CA GLN A 292 19.13 -2.51 -17.33
C GLN A 292 19.00 -3.53 -18.48
N VAL A 293 18.22 -4.59 -18.30
CA VAL A 293 18.08 -5.67 -19.29
C VAL A 293 17.46 -5.18 -20.61
N TYR A 294 16.51 -4.24 -20.52
CA TYR A 294 15.85 -3.65 -21.70
C TYR A 294 16.48 -2.34 -22.17
N ASN A 295 17.56 -1.87 -21.51
CA ASN A 295 18.25 -0.62 -21.83
C ASN A 295 17.27 0.56 -21.95
N VAL A 296 16.39 0.72 -20.96
CA VAL A 296 15.35 1.74 -20.95
C VAL A 296 15.98 3.12 -20.74
N LYS A 297 15.78 4.02 -21.70
CA LYS A 297 16.24 5.41 -21.66
C LYS A 297 15.03 6.35 -21.59
N LYS A 298 15.22 7.59 -21.14
CA LYS A 298 14.13 8.57 -20.97
C LYS A 298 13.40 8.92 -22.27
N ASP A 299 14.05 8.73 -23.40
CA ASP A 299 13.53 8.95 -24.75
C ASP A 299 13.04 7.66 -25.43
N SER A 300 13.12 6.51 -24.75
CA SER A 300 12.69 5.24 -25.34
C SER A 300 11.16 5.11 -25.37
N GLU A 301 10.66 4.34 -26.34
CA GLU A 301 9.25 3.98 -26.44
C GLU A 301 8.72 3.39 -25.12
N ILE A 302 9.50 2.47 -24.51
CA ILE A 302 9.17 1.86 -23.22
C ILE A 302 8.94 2.93 -22.15
N TRP A 303 9.80 3.94 -22.05
CA TRP A 303 9.67 4.99 -21.05
C TRP A 303 8.43 5.84 -21.28
N LEU A 304 8.19 6.24 -22.53
CA LEU A 304 7.03 7.06 -22.91
C LEU A 304 5.69 6.34 -22.71
N SER A 305 5.68 5.00 -22.77
CA SER A 305 4.49 4.18 -22.50
C SER A 305 4.17 3.98 -21.02
N ILE A 306 5.11 4.27 -20.11
CA ILE A 306 4.87 4.18 -18.66
C ILE A 306 4.06 5.40 -18.19
N PRO A 307 3.04 5.24 -17.33
CA PRO A 307 2.33 6.37 -16.74
C PRO A 307 3.27 7.36 -16.05
N SER A 308 3.07 8.66 -16.29
CA SER A 308 3.93 9.73 -15.75
C SER A 308 4.09 9.68 -14.24
N ILE A 309 3.04 9.31 -13.51
CA ILE A 309 3.09 9.17 -12.04
C ILE A 309 4.13 8.14 -11.56
N LEU A 310 4.43 7.12 -12.38
CA LEU A 310 5.43 6.11 -12.07
C LEU A 310 6.83 6.54 -12.48
N HIS A 311 6.98 7.52 -13.37
CA HIS A 311 8.31 8.05 -13.75
C HIS A 311 9.05 8.58 -12.53
N GLU A 312 8.35 9.26 -11.61
CA GLU A 312 8.97 9.82 -10.40
C GLU A 312 9.54 8.75 -9.45
N ILE A 313 9.00 7.53 -9.53
CA ILE A 313 9.39 6.38 -8.70
C ILE A 313 10.49 5.57 -9.40
N ILE A 314 10.39 5.42 -10.72
CA ILE A 314 11.26 4.56 -11.53
C ILE A 314 12.56 5.30 -11.91
N ASP A 315 12.51 6.59 -12.21
CA ASP A 315 13.67 7.36 -12.68
C ASP A 315 14.86 7.28 -11.72
N PRO A 316 14.68 7.47 -10.39
CA PRO A 316 15.80 7.37 -9.45
C PRO A 316 16.46 5.98 -9.44
N LEU A 317 15.74 4.94 -9.85
CA LEU A 317 16.24 3.56 -9.85
C LEU A 317 17.15 3.26 -11.03
N SER A 318 17.10 4.06 -12.11
CA SER A 318 17.96 3.91 -13.29
C SER A 318 19.45 4.04 -12.97
N SER A 319 19.79 4.87 -11.98
CA SER A 319 21.17 5.13 -11.52
C SER A 319 21.48 4.53 -10.14
N SER A 320 20.50 3.84 -9.55
CA SER A 320 20.64 3.23 -8.24
C SER A 320 21.56 1.99 -8.26
N ARG A 321 21.98 1.55 -7.07
CA ARG A 321 22.90 0.42 -6.88
C ARG A 321 22.34 -0.60 -5.90
N TYR A 322 21.05 -0.90 -6.01
CA TYR A 322 20.47 -1.97 -5.22
C TYR A 322 21.07 -3.32 -5.65
N THR A 323 21.42 -4.12 -4.65
CA THR A 323 21.97 -5.47 -4.83
C THR A 323 21.11 -6.47 -4.10
N LEU A 324 20.94 -7.66 -4.67
CA LEU A 324 20.34 -8.77 -3.97
C LEU A 324 21.29 -9.21 -2.84
N GLU A 325 20.82 -9.26 -1.59
CA GLU A 325 21.54 -10.04 -0.59
C GLU A 325 21.52 -11.50 -1.06
N THR A 326 22.67 -12.17 -1.04
CA THR A 326 22.78 -13.57 -1.47
C THR A 326 21.85 -14.43 -0.61
N GLU A 327 20.65 -14.70 -1.13
CA GLU A 327 19.68 -15.53 -0.42
C GLU A 327 20.24 -16.94 -0.33
N GLN A 328 20.44 -17.42 0.89
CA GLN A 328 20.80 -18.80 1.16
C GLN A 328 19.76 -19.70 0.50
N HIS A 329 20.18 -20.57 -0.42
CA HIS A 329 19.32 -21.61 -0.99
C HIS A 329 18.69 -22.38 0.17
N GLN A 330 17.36 -22.36 0.25
CA GLN A 330 16.64 -23.14 1.25
C GLN A 330 16.83 -24.62 0.93
N THR A 331 17.81 -25.25 1.57
CA THR A 331 18.06 -26.68 1.48
C THR A 331 16.89 -27.43 2.13
N GLY A 332 16.34 -28.44 1.44
CA GLY A 332 15.30 -29.31 1.99
C GLY A 332 13.85 -28.83 1.82
N ILE A 333 13.54 -28.08 0.75
CA ILE A 333 12.13 -27.91 0.33
C ILE A 333 11.63 -29.26 -0.23
N PRO A 334 10.56 -29.86 0.33
CA PRO A 334 10.03 -31.13 -0.14
C PRO A 334 9.43 -31.02 -1.54
N HIS A 335 9.20 -32.17 -2.17
CA HIS A 335 8.44 -32.27 -3.41
C HIS A 335 7.31 -33.29 -3.20
N PRO A 336 6.05 -32.96 -3.54
CA PRO A 336 5.54 -31.65 -3.95
C PRO A 336 5.73 -30.54 -2.90
N ILE A 337 5.82 -29.27 -3.33
CA ILE A 337 5.87 -28.10 -2.44
C ILE A 337 4.48 -27.83 -1.90
N PHE A 338 3.47 -27.89 -2.78
CA PHE A 338 2.06 -27.82 -2.41
C PHE A 338 1.70 -28.96 -1.45
N GLY A 339 0.91 -28.64 -0.42
CA GLY A 339 0.55 -29.61 0.63
C GLY A 339 1.67 -29.87 1.66
N SER A 340 2.90 -29.41 1.42
CA SER A 340 3.92 -29.41 2.45
C SER A 340 3.63 -28.32 3.47
N GLY A 341 3.79 -28.57 4.77
CA GLY A 341 3.63 -27.55 5.82
C GLY A 341 4.54 -26.31 5.69
N LYS A 342 5.37 -26.24 4.64
CA LYS A 342 6.22 -25.10 4.27
C LYS A 342 5.54 -24.11 3.30
N SER A 343 4.35 -24.42 2.79
CA SER A 343 3.50 -23.50 2.02
C SER A 343 2.36 -22.94 2.87
N GLY A 344 2.63 -21.91 3.66
CA GLY A 344 1.60 -21.26 4.49
C GLY A 344 0.67 -20.30 3.72
N THR A 345 1.07 -19.86 2.53
CA THR A 345 0.31 -18.94 1.67
C THR A 345 0.57 -19.21 0.19
N LEU A 346 -0.33 -18.76 -0.68
CA LEU A 346 -0.18 -18.83 -2.15
C LEU A 346 1.17 -18.24 -2.61
N ASN A 347 1.52 -17.05 -2.11
CA ASN A 347 2.76 -16.38 -2.52
C ASN A 347 4.00 -17.08 -1.98
N SER A 348 3.92 -17.70 -0.80
CA SER A 348 5.01 -18.52 -0.27
C SER A 348 5.21 -19.78 -1.11
N TRP A 349 4.13 -20.43 -1.55
CA TRP A 349 4.20 -21.56 -2.48
C TRP A 349 4.80 -21.13 -3.82
N ALA A 350 4.27 -20.06 -4.44
CA ALA A 350 4.75 -19.56 -5.73
C ALA A 350 6.23 -19.15 -5.66
N TYR A 351 6.65 -18.48 -4.58
CA TYR A 351 8.05 -18.13 -4.36
C TYR A 351 8.96 -19.37 -4.27
N ASN A 352 8.56 -20.38 -3.51
CA ASN A 352 9.33 -21.61 -3.38
C ASN A 352 9.40 -22.37 -4.71
N TRP A 353 8.30 -22.38 -5.46
CA TRP A 353 8.24 -23.02 -6.77
C TRP A 353 9.12 -22.28 -7.79
N VAL A 354 9.05 -20.95 -7.85
CA VAL A 354 9.94 -20.11 -8.67
C VAL A 354 11.41 -20.38 -8.34
N ASN A 355 11.78 -20.52 -7.06
CA ASN A 355 13.17 -20.87 -6.68
C ASN A 355 13.61 -22.24 -7.20
N ARG A 356 12.68 -23.18 -7.41
CA ARG A 356 12.97 -24.48 -8.03
C ARG A 356 13.03 -24.40 -9.55
N LEU A 357 12.19 -23.57 -10.17
CA LEU A 357 12.08 -23.44 -11.63
C LEU A 357 13.20 -22.59 -12.24
N VAL A 358 13.57 -21.47 -11.62
CA VAL A 358 14.56 -20.53 -12.17
C VAL A 358 15.93 -21.16 -12.47
N PRO A 359 16.48 -22.07 -11.63
CA PRO A 359 17.73 -22.77 -11.96
C PRO A 359 17.67 -23.59 -13.25
N LEU A 360 16.50 -24.10 -13.64
CA LEU A 360 16.29 -24.94 -14.83
C LEU A 360 16.35 -24.13 -16.13
N ILE A 361 16.23 -22.81 -16.07
CA ILE A 361 16.13 -21.96 -17.26
C ILE A 361 17.49 -21.80 -17.93
N ASN A 362 17.54 -22.07 -19.23
CA ASN A 362 18.74 -21.94 -20.07
C ASN A 362 18.89 -20.54 -20.71
N ASP A 363 17.79 -19.79 -20.89
CA ASP A 363 17.85 -18.42 -21.41
C ASP A 363 18.39 -17.47 -20.34
N GLU A 364 19.63 -17.02 -20.51
CA GLU A 364 20.33 -16.16 -19.54
C GLU A 364 19.61 -14.82 -19.27
N LYS A 365 18.98 -14.21 -20.29
CA LYS A 365 18.26 -12.95 -20.09
C LYS A 365 17.00 -13.17 -19.25
N ALA A 366 16.21 -14.18 -19.59
CA ALA A 366 15.00 -14.53 -18.84
C ALA A 366 15.35 -14.95 -17.40
N LYS A 367 16.37 -15.80 -17.25
CA LYS A 367 16.89 -16.24 -15.95
C LYS A 367 17.31 -15.05 -15.09
N CYS A 368 18.06 -14.10 -15.67
CA CYS A 368 18.45 -12.87 -14.98
C CYS A 368 17.23 -12.10 -14.46
N ILE A 369 16.23 -11.85 -15.30
CA ILE A 369 14.98 -11.17 -14.88
C ILE A 369 14.33 -11.89 -13.69
N PHE A 370 14.16 -13.21 -13.78
CA PHE A 370 13.44 -13.96 -12.75
C PHE A 370 14.21 -14.07 -11.42
N ILE A 371 15.54 -14.10 -11.45
CA ILE A 371 16.37 -14.06 -10.24
C ILE A 371 16.07 -12.80 -9.41
N TYR A 372 15.86 -11.67 -10.08
CA TYR A 372 15.63 -10.40 -9.40
C TYR A 372 14.15 -10.13 -9.09
N CYS A 373 13.22 -10.74 -9.83
CA CYS A 373 11.78 -10.58 -9.58
C CYS A 373 11.20 -11.54 -8.53
N LYS A 374 11.91 -12.62 -8.15
CA LYS A 374 11.39 -13.63 -7.21
C LYS A 374 10.93 -13.05 -5.86
N SER A 375 11.65 -12.07 -5.31
CA SER A 375 11.30 -11.48 -4.02
C SER A 375 10.06 -10.57 -4.12
N SER A 376 9.79 -10.01 -5.31
CA SER A 376 8.54 -9.32 -5.62
C SER A 376 7.36 -10.30 -5.73
N ILE A 377 7.55 -11.47 -6.36
CA ILE A 377 6.54 -12.55 -6.43
C ILE A 377 6.11 -13.01 -5.03
N ARG A 378 7.03 -13.07 -4.08
CA ARG A 378 6.72 -13.43 -2.69
C ARG A 378 5.83 -12.40 -1.99
N SER A 379 6.01 -11.13 -2.31
CA SER A 379 5.42 -10.03 -1.54
C SER A 379 4.14 -9.47 -2.16
N ASP A 380 3.90 -9.71 -3.45
CA ASP A 380 2.77 -9.12 -4.17
C ASP A 380 2.14 -10.07 -5.20
N ASN A 381 0.81 -10.07 -5.23
CA ASN A 381 0.01 -10.97 -6.06
C ASN A 381 0.06 -10.58 -7.53
N ASP A 382 0.07 -9.29 -7.86
CA ASP A 382 0.08 -8.83 -9.25
C ASP A 382 1.42 -9.14 -9.90
N ALA A 383 2.52 -8.97 -9.16
CA ALA A 383 3.84 -9.44 -9.57
C ALA A 383 3.85 -10.96 -9.78
N MET A 384 3.29 -11.75 -8.86
CA MET A 384 3.18 -13.20 -9.03
C MET A 384 2.40 -13.58 -10.29
N LEU A 385 1.21 -13.02 -10.49
CA LEU A 385 0.36 -13.31 -11.64
C LEU A 385 0.99 -12.88 -12.97
N LEU A 386 1.81 -11.82 -12.96
CA LEU A 386 2.58 -11.42 -14.13
C LEU A 386 3.71 -12.41 -14.41
N PHE A 387 4.62 -12.65 -13.45
CA PHE A 387 5.88 -13.34 -13.74
C PHE A 387 5.77 -14.87 -13.77
N LEU A 388 4.93 -15.47 -12.93
CA LEU A 388 4.88 -16.94 -12.77
C LEU A 388 4.60 -17.69 -14.08
N PRO A 389 3.67 -17.25 -14.97
CA PRO A 389 3.46 -17.92 -16.25
C PRO A 389 4.71 -17.96 -17.12
N TYR A 390 5.51 -16.89 -17.16
CA TYR A 390 6.75 -16.85 -17.94
C TYR A 390 7.85 -17.72 -17.31
N VAL A 391 7.97 -17.73 -15.98
CA VAL A 391 8.93 -18.60 -15.28
C VAL A 391 8.65 -20.05 -15.63
N LEU A 392 7.38 -20.47 -15.55
CA LEU A 392 6.97 -21.83 -15.87
C LEU A 392 7.24 -22.17 -17.34
N LEU A 393 6.87 -21.29 -18.27
CA LEU A 393 7.10 -21.50 -19.70
C LEU A 393 8.60 -21.70 -20.00
N TYR A 394 9.45 -20.80 -19.52
CA TYR A 394 10.89 -20.87 -19.76
C TYR A 394 11.55 -22.08 -19.07
N ALA A 395 11.04 -22.49 -17.91
CA ALA A 395 11.49 -23.70 -17.24
C ALA A 395 11.13 -24.95 -18.05
N ILE A 396 9.89 -25.08 -18.54
CA ILE A 396 9.45 -26.21 -19.37
C ILE A 396 10.27 -26.28 -20.67
N LEU A 397 10.52 -25.14 -21.32
CA LEU A 397 11.32 -25.08 -22.55
C LEU A 397 12.79 -25.52 -22.34
N SER A 398 13.28 -25.43 -21.11
CA SER A 398 14.68 -25.74 -20.76
C SER A 398 14.85 -27.08 -20.04
N ALA A 399 13.75 -27.67 -19.54
CA ALA A 399 13.75 -28.84 -18.68
C ALA A 399 14.03 -30.14 -19.43
N ASN A 400 14.70 -31.08 -18.74
CA ASN A 400 14.81 -32.47 -19.18
C ASN A 400 13.56 -33.27 -18.76
N SER A 401 13.48 -34.55 -19.16
CA SER A 401 12.32 -35.40 -18.84
C SER A 401 12.06 -35.57 -17.34
N VAL A 402 13.10 -35.57 -16.50
CA VAL A 402 12.97 -35.71 -15.04
C VAL A 402 12.38 -34.44 -14.46
N ASP A 403 12.91 -33.29 -14.83
CA ASP A 403 12.43 -31.98 -14.36
C ASP A 403 11.00 -31.70 -14.84
N CYS A 404 10.66 -32.11 -16.07
CA CYS A 404 9.28 -32.04 -16.57
C CYS A 404 8.31 -32.90 -15.74
N ASN A 405 8.72 -34.09 -15.30
CA ASN A 405 7.91 -34.92 -14.42
C ASN A 405 7.70 -34.25 -13.05
N LEU A 406 8.74 -33.62 -12.47
CA LEU A 406 8.60 -32.87 -11.21
C LEU A 406 7.66 -31.68 -11.36
N ILE A 407 7.68 -30.97 -12.49
CA ILE A 407 6.74 -29.88 -12.77
C ILE A 407 5.31 -30.44 -12.86
N TYR A 408 5.13 -31.56 -13.56
CA TYR A 408 3.84 -32.23 -13.71
C TYR A 408 3.29 -32.73 -12.36
N GLU A 409 4.11 -33.35 -11.53
CA GLU A 409 3.74 -33.82 -10.19
C GLU A 409 3.31 -32.66 -9.27
N GLU A 410 3.97 -31.50 -9.36
CA GLU A 410 3.57 -30.31 -8.62
C GLU A 410 2.19 -29.78 -9.07
N LEU A 411 1.94 -29.73 -10.39
CA LEU A 411 0.65 -29.33 -10.94
C LEU A 411 -0.46 -30.31 -10.55
N LEU A 412 -0.19 -31.61 -10.61
CA LEU A 412 -1.11 -32.64 -10.15
C LEU A 412 -1.41 -32.52 -8.65
N ALA A 413 -0.41 -32.21 -7.83
CA ALA A 413 -0.63 -32.00 -6.39
C ALA A 413 -1.60 -30.85 -6.11
N VAL A 414 -1.59 -29.80 -6.93
CA VAL A 414 -2.55 -28.68 -6.84
C VAL A 414 -3.95 -29.11 -7.32
N ILE A 415 -4.03 -29.84 -8.43
CA ILE A 415 -5.32 -30.21 -9.06
C ILE A 415 -6.04 -31.32 -8.28
N ASN A 416 -5.30 -32.35 -7.85
CA ASN A 416 -5.85 -33.55 -7.20
C ASN A 416 -6.07 -33.37 -5.71
N ASN A 417 -5.77 -32.20 -5.15
CA ASN A 417 -6.11 -31.89 -3.78
C ASN A 417 -7.63 -31.70 -3.67
N GLU A 418 -8.35 -32.82 -3.51
CA GLU A 418 -9.73 -32.81 -3.06
C GLU A 418 -9.76 -32.09 -1.72
N ILE A 419 -10.47 -30.97 -1.66
CA ILE A 419 -10.69 -30.25 -0.41
C ILE A 419 -11.53 -31.18 0.45
N ASP A 420 -10.91 -31.85 1.42
CA ASP A 420 -11.62 -32.63 2.42
C ASP A 420 -12.39 -31.62 3.30
N ASP A 421 -13.65 -31.36 2.94
CA ASP A 421 -14.54 -30.34 3.54
C ASP A 421 -14.83 -30.57 5.04
N THR A 422 -14.19 -31.56 5.67
CA THR A 422 -14.38 -31.92 7.08
C THR A 422 -13.50 -31.12 8.05
N VAL A 423 -12.47 -30.39 7.58
CA VAL A 423 -11.49 -29.71 8.47
C VAL A 423 -11.73 -28.19 8.62
N THR A 424 -12.59 -27.58 7.80
CA THR A 424 -12.83 -26.11 7.85
C THR A 424 -13.59 -25.62 9.09
N ASN A 425 -14.13 -26.52 9.93
CA ASN A 425 -14.82 -26.15 11.18
C ASN A 425 -13.90 -25.96 12.40
N ASN A 426 -12.59 -26.24 12.32
CA ASN A 426 -11.67 -26.13 13.46
C ASN A 426 -10.44 -25.27 13.18
N THR A 427 -10.61 -24.13 12.51
CA THR A 427 -9.62 -23.04 12.62
C THR A 427 -10.08 -22.05 13.68
N ASN A 428 -9.54 -22.23 14.89
CA ASN A 428 -9.34 -21.09 15.79
C ASN A 428 -8.62 -20.02 14.98
N ILE A 429 -9.37 -19.00 14.56
CA ILE A 429 -8.87 -17.79 13.95
C ILE A 429 -7.86 -17.23 14.96
N PRO A 430 -6.54 -17.19 14.64
CA PRO A 430 -5.62 -16.45 15.48
C PRO A 430 -6.10 -15.01 15.43
N GLU A 431 -6.41 -14.43 16.59
CA GLU A 431 -6.66 -13.00 16.70
C GLU A 431 -5.49 -12.27 16.03
N ILE A 432 -5.78 -11.67 14.88
CA ILE A 432 -4.85 -10.77 14.21
C ILE A 432 -4.82 -9.53 15.09
N ASP A 433 -3.66 -9.27 15.68
CA ASP A 433 -3.31 -8.06 16.43
C ASP A 433 -4.07 -6.84 15.91
N THR A 434 -4.99 -6.35 16.74
CA THR A 434 -5.82 -5.18 16.51
C THR A 434 -5.00 -3.90 16.73
N ASP A 435 -3.97 -3.71 15.90
CA ASP A 435 -3.02 -2.59 16.03
C ASP A 435 -3.54 -1.21 15.56
N ILE A 436 -4.86 -1.00 15.54
CA ILE A 436 -5.47 0.30 15.16
C ILE A 436 -6.40 0.86 16.27
N ILE A 437 -6.48 0.24 17.45
CA ILE A 437 -7.29 0.77 18.58
C ILE A 437 -6.41 1.49 19.64
N ALA A 438 -5.09 1.47 19.51
CA ALA A 438 -4.16 2.03 20.52
C ALA A 438 -4.30 3.55 20.76
N GLY A 439 -4.92 4.31 19.83
CA GLY A 439 -5.20 5.73 20.05
C GLY A 439 -6.34 6.01 21.04
N ARG A 440 -7.27 5.06 21.25
CA ARG A 440 -8.41 5.25 22.17
C ARG A 440 -8.20 4.60 23.54
N GLN A 441 -7.37 3.57 23.63
CA GLN A 441 -7.23 2.80 24.87
C GLN A 441 -6.38 3.53 25.93
N ILE A 442 -5.49 4.43 25.52
CA ILE A 442 -4.67 5.25 26.42
C ILE A 442 -5.50 6.35 27.12
N ALA A 443 -6.62 6.79 26.52
CA ALA A 443 -7.46 7.84 27.11
C ALA A 443 -8.31 7.37 28.31
N LEU A 444 -8.59 6.07 28.42
CA LEU A 444 -9.44 5.53 29.50
C LEU A 444 -8.63 5.08 30.74
N GLU A 445 -7.35 4.76 30.59
CA GLU A 445 -6.50 4.36 31.73
C GLU A 445 -5.96 5.55 32.54
N TYR A 446 -6.04 6.77 32.02
CA TYR A 446 -5.63 7.99 32.73
C TYR A 446 -6.78 8.72 33.46
N GLU A 447 -8.05 8.39 33.21
CA GLU A 447 -9.19 9.01 33.94
C GLU A 447 -9.54 8.31 35.27
N ILE A 448 -8.90 7.18 35.60
CA ILE A 448 -9.22 6.39 36.81
C ILE A 448 -8.19 6.59 37.94
N THR A 449 -7.06 7.27 37.71
CA THR A 449 -6.02 7.46 38.74
C THR A 449 -5.87 8.88 39.31
N ASP A 450 -6.63 9.87 38.83
CA ASP A 450 -6.55 11.27 39.30
C ASP A 450 -7.83 11.77 39.99
N SER A 451 -8.45 10.92 40.81
CA SER A 451 -9.44 11.39 41.78
C SER A 451 -9.36 10.59 43.08
N LEU A 452 -8.49 11.00 43.99
CA LEU A 452 -8.70 10.94 45.44
C LEU A 452 -7.52 11.59 46.17
N GLU A 453 -7.67 12.87 46.45
CA GLU A 453 -7.25 13.54 47.70
C GLU A 453 -8.01 14.89 47.75
N PRO A 454 -8.26 15.54 48.91
CA PRO A 454 -7.35 15.54 50.06
C PRO A 454 -7.98 15.65 51.48
N GLN A 455 -7.07 15.61 52.46
CA GLN A 455 -7.10 16.22 53.81
C GLN A 455 -7.69 15.42 54.99
N ASN A 456 -6.81 15.04 55.92
CA ASN A 456 -6.66 15.84 57.14
C ASN A 456 -5.36 15.54 57.92
N GLU A 457 -4.77 16.63 58.40
CA GLU A 457 -3.69 16.72 59.37
C GLU A 457 -4.03 16.00 60.69
N THR A 458 -3.07 15.32 61.32
CA THR A 458 -2.44 15.73 62.61
C THR A 458 -1.60 14.60 63.23
N THR A 459 -0.33 14.94 63.50
CA THR A 459 0.42 14.71 64.75
C THR A 459 0.37 13.35 65.47
N THR A 460 1.56 12.78 65.69
CA THR A 460 2.14 12.34 67.00
C THR A 460 2.80 10.95 66.98
N ARG A 461 4.15 10.98 67.06
CA ARG A 461 5.04 10.15 67.90
C ARG A 461 4.61 8.76 68.40
N VAL A 462 5.50 7.79 68.14
CA VAL A 462 6.11 6.84 69.11
C VAL A 462 5.14 6.02 69.95
N MET A 463 4.94 4.75 69.58
CA MET A 463 5.63 3.59 70.18
C MET A 463 5.46 2.36 69.29
#